data_AF-A0A1G9Q637-F1
#
_entry.id   AF-A0A1G9Q637-F1
#
_cell.length_a   1.000
_cell.length_b   1.000
_cell.length_c   1.000
_cell.angle_alpha   90.00
_cell.angle_beta   90.00
_cell.angle_gamma   90.00
#
_symmetry.space_group_name_H-M   'P 1'
#
loop_
_entity.id
_entity.type
_entity.pdbx_description
1 polymer ?
#
loop_
_entity_poly.entity_id
_entity_poly.type
_entity_poly.pdbx_seq_one_letter_code
_entity_poly.pdbx_strand_id
1 'polypeptide(L)'
;MLVDDRGSVTVEAALSLAVLLTVAAAIVAGVATMAAYISAVDIAAAAARSHAIGVDFTPSRGTVTVEQAGGMVTVTAVVPAPVTPMTATATFPVEFR
;
A
#
# COMPACT_ATOMS: atom_id res chain seq x y z
N MET A 1 -46.06 -26.15 -3.62
CA MET A 1 -44.81 -25.58 -3.09
C MET A 1 -44.10 -26.71 -2.38
N LEU A 2 -43.11 -27.33 -3.03
CA LEU A 2 -42.41 -28.50 -2.51
C LEU A 2 -41.46 -28.06 -1.38
N VAL A 3 -41.31 -28.91 -0.37
CA VAL A 3 -40.53 -28.58 0.84
C VAL A 3 -39.03 -28.35 0.53
N ASP A 4 -38.56 -28.93 -0.58
CA ASP A 4 -37.18 -28.85 -1.07
C ASP A 4 -36.80 -27.46 -1.62
N ASP A 5 -37.77 -26.67 -2.10
CA ASP A 5 -37.51 -25.32 -2.63
C ASP A 5 -37.00 -24.37 -1.54
N ARG A 6 -37.42 -24.57 -0.27
CA ARG A 6 -37.00 -23.70 0.85
C ARG A 6 -35.52 -23.84 1.17
N GLY A 7 -34.93 -25.03 1.04
CA GLY A 7 -33.50 -25.26 1.24
C GLY A 7 -32.68 -24.66 0.10
N SER A 8 -33.11 -24.88 -1.15
CA SER A 8 -32.45 -24.37 -2.36
C SER A 8 -32.30 -22.85 -2.34
N VAL A 9 -33.40 -22.11 -2.10
CA VAL A 9 -33.39 -20.63 -2.11
C VAL A 9 -32.47 -20.03 -1.05
N THR A 10 -32.28 -20.70 0.09
CA THR A 10 -31.36 -20.22 1.13
C THR A 10 -29.90 -20.44 0.78
N VAL A 11 -29.57 -21.55 0.10
CA VAL A 11 -28.21 -21.83 -0.37
C VAL A 11 -27.82 -20.90 -1.51
N GLU A 12 -28.74 -20.66 -2.45
CA GLU A 12 -28.53 -19.73 -3.57
C GLU A 12 -28.36 -18.29 -3.08
N ALA A 13 -29.16 -17.87 -2.09
CA ALA A 13 -29.01 -16.57 -1.45
C ALA A 13 -27.68 -16.45 -0.68
N ALA A 14 -27.28 -17.50 0.06
CA ALA A 14 -26.01 -17.52 0.77
C ALA A 14 -24.82 -17.45 -0.19
N LEU A 15 -24.86 -18.18 -1.30
CA LEU A 15 -23.84 -18.14 -2.34
C LEU A 15 -23.77 -16.75 -2.99
N SER A 16 -24.93 -16.18 -3.35
CA SER A 16 -25.01 -14.84 -3.94
C SER A 16 -24.42 -13.79 -2.99
N LEU A 17 -24.73 -13.87 -1.70
CA LEU A 17 -24.18 -12.99 -0.67
C LEU A 17 -22.68 -13.18 -0.52
N ALA A 18 -22.19 -14.43 -0.47
CA ALA A 18 -20.76 -14.72 -0.36
C ALA A 18 -19.96 -14.15 -1.53
N VAL A 19 -20.50 -14.27 -2.75
CA VAL A 19 -19.89 -13.67 -3.95
C VAL A 19 -19.85 -12.15 -3.83
N LEU A 20 -20.96 -11.52 -3.43
CA LEU A 20 -21.02 -10.07 -3.28
C LEU A 20 -20.03 -9.55 -2.22
N LEU A 21 -19.94 -10.23 -1.08
CA LEU A 21 -18.98 -9.90 -0.03
C LEU A 21 -17.54 -10.07 -0.48
N THR A 22 -17.26 -11.11 -1.28
CA THR A 22 -15.92 -11.35 -1.85
C THR A 22 -15.52 -10.22 -2.79
N VAL A 23 -16.42 -9.79 -3.68
CA VAL A 23 -16.19 -8.66 -4.59
C VAL A 23 -15.99 -7.36 -3.79
N ALA A 24 -16.82 -7.11 -2.78
CA ALA A 24 -16.68 -5.93 -1.93
C ALA A 24 -15.33 -5.90 -1.20
N ALA A 25 -14.92 -7.03 -0.61
CA ALA A 25 -13.61 -7.16 0.04
C ALA A 25 -12.45 -6.95 -0.95
N ALA A 26 -12.56 -7.47 -2.17
CA ALA A 26 -11.56 -7.27 -3.22
C ALA A 26 -11.41 -5.79 -3.61
N ILE A 27 -12.53 -5.06 -3.74
CA ILE A 27 -12.52 -3.61 -4.01
C ILE A 27 -11.82 -2.86 -2.88
N VAL A 28 -12.16 -3.14 -1.63
CA VAL A 28 -11.53 -2.50 -0.46
C VAL A 28 -10.03 -2.80 -0.42
N ALA A 29 -9.63 -4.04 -0.67
CA ALA A 29 -8.22 -4.43 -0.74
C ALA A 29 -7.47 -3.68 -1.85
N GLY A 30 -8.10 -3.49 -3.02
CA GLY A 30 -7.55 -2.71 -4.12
C GLY A 30 -7.34 -1.24 -3.75
N VAL A 31 -8.35 -0.58 -3.17
CA VAL A 31 -8.25 0.83 -2.73
C VAL A 31 -7.18 1.01 -1.65
N ALA A 32 -7.16 0.13 -0.64
CA ALA A 32 -6.15 0.17 0.42
C ALA A 32 -4.73 -0.05 -0.13
N THR A 33 -4.59 -0.88 -1.17
CA THR A 33 -3.31 -1.09 -1.86
C THR A 33 -2.86 0.16 -2.61
N MET A 34 -3.76 0.87 -3.29
CA MET A 34 -3.45 2.16 -3.93
C MET A 34 -3.07 3.23 -2.89
N ALA A 35 -3.75 3.27 -1.75
CA ALA A 35 -3.40 4.18 -0.66
C ALA A 35 -1.99 3.90 -0.11
N ALA A 36 -1.60 2.62 0.00
CA ALA A 36 -0.25 2.23 0.39
C ALA A 36 0.81 2.70 -0.62
N TYR A 37 0.51 2.69 -1.92
CA TYR A 37 1.41 3.22 -2.95
C TYR A 37 1.60 4.73 -2.81
N ILE A 38 0.52 5.49 -2.63
CA ILE A 38 0.61 6.95 -2.41
C ILE A 38 1.44 7.24 -1.16
N SER A 39 1.23 6.49 -0.08
CA SER A 39 2.04 6.61 1.13
C SER A 39 3.51 6.27 0.90
N ALA A 40 3.83 5.27 0.07
CA ALA A 40 5.21 4.96 -0.28
C ALA A 40 5.88 6.12 -1.03
N VAL A 41 5.18 6.76 -1.98
CA VAL A 41 5.68 7.92 -2.71
C VAL A 41 5.97 9.10 -1.77
N ASP A 42 5.03 9.43 -0.89
CA ASP A 42 5.19 10.51 0.09
C ASP A 42 6.36 10.24 1.04
N ILE A 43 6.43 9.03 1.60
CA ILE A 43 7.51 8.62 2.50
C ILE A 43 8.86 8.66 1.79
N ALA A 44 8.97 8.14 0.56
CA ALA A 44 10.22 8.16 -0.20
C ALA A 44 10.69 9.60 -0.44
N ALA A 45 9.78 10.51 -0.84
CA ALA A 45 10.11 11.90 -1.08
C ALA A 45 10.52 12.64 0.20
N ALA A 46 9.77 12.46 1.29
CA ALA A 46 10.07 13.08 2.57
C ALA A 46 11.39 12.56 3.17
N ALA A 47 11.63 11.25 3.09
CA ALA A 47 12.86 10.61 3.54
C ALA A 47 14.08 11.03 2.70
N ALA A 48 13.94 11.10 1.38
CA ALA A 48 15.01 11.56 0.50
C ALA A 48 15.38 13.01 0.78
N ARG A 49 14.38 13.89 0.96
CA ARG A 49 14.62 15.30 1.27
C ARG A 49 15.27 15.48 2.66
N SER A 50 14.72 14.85 3.69
CA SER A 50 15.27 14.95 5.05
C SER A 50 16.72 14.46 5.10
N HIS A 51 17.02 13.33 4.48
CA HIS A 51 18.38 12.82 4.41
C HIS A 51 19.28 13.69 3.55
N ALA A 52 18.76 14.30 2.47
CA ALA A 52 19.49 15.26 1.65
C ALA A 52 19.80 16.60 2.35
N ILE A 53 19.18 16.90 3.50
CA ILE A 53 19.50 18.05 4.36
C ILE A 53 20.14 17.65 5.70
N GLY A 54 20.48 16.37 5.88
CA GLY A 54 21.14 15.86 7.09
C GLY A 54 20.22 15.73 8.32
N VAL A 55 18.91 15.60 8.10
CA VAL A 55 17.90 15.44 9.16
C VAL A 55 17.45 13.98 9.23
N ASP A 56 17.33 13.46 10.45
CA ASP A 56 16.80 12.12 10.70
C ASP A 56 15.33 12.00 10.29
N PHE A 57 14.95 10.86 9.73
CA PHE A 57 13.59 10.58 9.32
C PHE A 57 13.15 9.19 9.78
N THR A 58 11.97 9.13 10.37
CA THR A 58 11.33 7.87 10.75
C THR A 58 10.03 7.72 9.96
N PRO A 59 9.88 6.67 9.13
CA PRO A 59 8.65 6.46 8.39
C PRO A 59 7.50 6.15 9.36
N SER A 60 6.32 6.73 9.11
CA SER A 60 5.10 6.43 9.86
C SER A 60 4.61 4.99 9.64
N ARG A 61 5.00 4.38 8.52
CA ARG A 61 4.64 3.02 8.15
C ARG A 61 5.66 2.42 7.17
N GLY A 62 5.90 1.13 7.27
CA GLY A 62 6.80 0.41 6.37
C GLY A 62 8.28 0.66 6.69
N THR A 63 9.13 0.49 5.68
CA THR A 63 10.59 0.60 5.80
C THR A 63 11.15 1.49 4.71
N VAL A 64 12.26 2.16 5.00
CA VAL A 64 13.01 2.97 4.04
C VAL A 64 14.45 2.47 3.93
N THR A 65 14.98 2.45 2.72
CA THR A 65 16.39 2.17 2.44
C THR A 65 16.98 3.37 1.73
N VAL A 66 18.11 3.85 2.23
CA VAL A 66 18.76 5.07 1.76
C VAL A 66 20.10 4.71 1.11
N GLU A 67 20.34 5.26 -0.07
CA GLU A 67 21.58 5.13 -0.82
C GLU A 67 22.09 6.53 -1.16
N GLN A 68 23.37 6.79 -0.92
CA GLN A 68 24.02 8.04 -1.28
C GLN A 68 25.13 7.78 -2.28
N ALA A 69 25.05 8.42 -3.45
CA ALA A 69 26.07 8.31 -4.49
C ALA A 69 26.11 9.58 -5.34
N GLY A 70 27.33 10.05 -5.66
CA GLY A 70 27.52 11.16 -6.62
C GLY A 70 26.88 12.49 -6.20
N GLY A 71 26.76 12.77 -4.90
CA GLY A 71 26.08 13.98 -4.40
C GLY A 71 24.55 13.89 -4.48
N MET A 72 24.00 12.72 -4.75
CA MET A 72 22.58 12.44 -4.75
C MET A 72 22.23 11.48 -3.61
N VAL A 73 21.09 11.69 -2.99
CA VAL A 73 20.43 10.78 -2.06
C VAL A 73 19.27 10.12 -2.79
N THR A 74 19.30 8.80 -2.89
CA THR A 74 18.18 7.98 -3.39
C THR A 74 17.58 7.23 -2.22
N VAL A 75 16.27 7.35 -2.04
CA VAL A 75 15.54 6.61 -1.01
C VAL A 75 14.46 5.78 -1.66
N THR A 76 14.41 4.51 -1.26
CA THR A 76 13.33 3.58 -1.60
C THR A 76 12.49 3.30 -0.35
N ALA A 77 11.20 3.56 -0.44
CA ALA A 77 10.23 3.24 0.60
C ALA A 77 9.43 2.00 0.21
N VAL A 78 9.23 1.09 1.16
CA VAL A 78 8.40 -0.12 1.01
C VAL A 78 7.31 -0.11 2.08
N VAL A 79 6.06 -0.10 1.63
CA VAL A 79 4.87 0.03 2.48
C VAL A 79 4.01 -1.23 2.33
N PRO A 80 3.76 -2.00 3.41
CA PRO A 80 2.95 -3.23 3.31
C PRO A 80 1.53 -2.94 2.80
N ALA A 81 0.95 -3.78 1.95
CA ALA A 81 -0.44 -3.59 1.52
C ALA A 81 -1.19 -4.92 1.47
N PRO A 82 -2.54 -4.89 1.46
CA PRO A 82 -3.35 -6.12 1.49
C PRO A 82 -3.07 -7.09 0.35
N VAL A 83 -2.79 -6.58 -0.86
CA VAL A 83 -2.53 -7.43 -2.03
C VAL A 83 -1.04 -7.73 -2.19
N THR A 84 -0.20 -6.68 -2.19
CA THR A 84 1.26 -6.80 -2.28
C THR A 84 1.93 -5.56 -1.67
N PRO A 85 3.14 -5.65 -1.10
CA PRO A 85 3.88 -4.47 -0.67
C PRO A 85 4.07 -3.47 -1.81
N MET A 86 3.83 -2.19 -1.52
CA MET A 86 4.00 -1.10 -2.47
C MET A 86 5.35 -0.44 -2.28
N THR A 87 6.03 -0.16 -3.39
CA THR A 87 7.39 0.40 -3.38
C THR A 87 7.43 1.69 -4.20
N ALA A 88 8.13 2.70 -3.71
CA ALA A 88 8.41 3.92 -4.45
C ALA A 88 9.83 4.41 -4.15
N THR A 89 10.42 5.11 -5.11
CA THR A 89 11.77 5.65 -5.00
C THR A 89 11.76 7.14 -5.31
N ALA A 90 12.52 7.93 -4.55
CA ALA A 90 12.74 9.34 -4.79
C ALA A 90 14.24 9.67 -4.69
N THR A 91 14.69 10.63 -5.49
CA THR A 91 16.10 11.05 -5.53
C THR A 91 16.21 12.55 -5.40
N PHE A 92 17.06 13.03 -4.49
CA PHE A 92 17.29 14.45 -4.18
C PHE A 92 18.80 14.75 -4.15
N PRO A 93 19.26 15.93 -4.62
CA PRO A 93 20.64 16.34 -4.45
C PRO A 93 20.95 16.65 -2.98
N VAL A 94 22.16 16.37 -2.53
CA VAL A 94 22.62 16.69 -1.16
C VAL A 94 22.82 18.21 -1.04
N GLU A 95 22.21 18.81 -0.01
CA GLU A 95 22.25 20.26 0.25
C GLU A 95 23.11 20.63 1.47
N PHE A 96 23.42 19.68 2.35
CA PHE A 96 24.30 19.92 3.50
C PHE A 96 25.76 19.59 3.14
N ARG A 97 26.68 20.40 3.65
CA ARG A 97 28.12 20.22 3.51
C ARG A 97 28.80 20.43 4.85
#